data_AF-A0A7C2TL80-F1
#
_entry.id   AF-A0A7C2TL80-F1
#
_cell.length_a   1.000
_cell.length_b   1.000
_cell.length_c   1.000
_cell.angle_alpha   90.00
_cell.angle_beta   90.00
_cell.angle_gamma   90.00
#
_symmetry.space_group_name_H-M   'P 1'
#
loop_
_entity.id
_entity.type
_entity.pdbx_description
1 polymer ?
#
loop_
_entity_poly.entity_id
_entity_poly.type
_entity_poly.pdbx_seq_one_letter_code
_entity_poly.pdbx_strand_id
1 'polypeptide(L)'
;MNKIIAIVAISVVVAGIISIPAITEQFVDAGSRKKIHFTQTITSSQDPGQGHESHQLALILSPNTGTLYDGSITYTASEPIQIVVLHEIPNTQAIGQPTWTVDSETIYGLSLVKPGISAGSFEFTGAALALHTTNTEPFSATVSVDGWIRGQPTEVIMQKIEAEKEAEPTLLLSRANVPAIIPLHMGTFDGEPVYYIITDSNDETHVDLITEQQEWKVELAPPLSNTPKEALQTVYMFTDGVDGDGIHGYQDEVFSSTPAQTDEYSALASVTNISWKIGQVPEVLNSTQAIIGAEQTGRITFEDTEVVINMPQIIWPEGQMTVKDNKTLTDDMPYGGGQVLDINKDNMTATFIAHRGWGPDGKTIYYIVTDATPLGPAEMMGVTDAPTSANLIANAAAVDLFQFQNGIKGSGPLGFQAGISASAPGDETYSPMWRIFMIEWNDPENAKVLETKADIDSFKSDDLITVSLARPMNSDHIVNCPFIDPFQ
;
A
#
# COMPACT_ATOMS: atom_id res chain seq x y z
N MET A 1 85.19 -3.62 54.05
CA MET A 1 84.04 -4.55 53.95
C MET A 1 83.39 -4.28 52.60
N ASN A 2 83.74 -4.84 51.44
CA ASN A 2 84.04 -6.19 50.92
C ASN A 2 82.86 -7.18 50.76
N LYS A 3 82.55 -7.46 49.48
CA LYS A 3 81.85 -8.61 48.82
C LYS A 3 80.33 -8.46 48.61
N ILE A 4 79.81 -8.34 47.38
CA ILE A 4 79.68 -9.28 46.23
C ILE A 4 78.53 -10.30 46.41
N ILE A 5 77.83 -10.58 45.29
CA ILE A 5 76.85 -11.66 44.92
C ILE A 5 75.42 -11.08 44.75
N ALA A 6 74.83 -10.87 43.56
CA ALA A 6 74.65 -11.67 42.33
C ALA A 6 73.60 -12.80 42.41
N ILE A 7 72.46 -12.59 41.72
CA ILE A 7 71.63 -13.55 40.93
C ILE A 7 71.04 -14.75 41.71
N VAL A 8 69.72 -15.03 41.69
CA VAL A 8 69.02 -15.82 40.64
C VAL A 8 67.50 -15.61 40.76
N ALA A 9 66.89 -15.41 39.60
CA ALA A 9 65.47 -15.46 39.32
C ALA A 9 64.88 -16.87 39.55
N ILE A 10 63.73 -16.95 40.20
CA ILE A 10 62.77 -18.02 39.94
C ILE A 10 61.49 -17.36 39.48
N SER A 11 61.28 -17.45 38.18
CA SER A 11 60.04 -17.14 37.49
C SER A 11 58.96 -18.11 37.96
N VAL A 12 58.01 -17.62 38.76
CA VAL A 12 56.67 -18.21 38.81
C VAL A 12 55.72 -17.11 38.36
N VAL A 13 55.41 -17.13 37.07
CA VAL A 13 54.25 -16.42 36.53
C VAL A 13 53.03 -17.18 37.05
N VAL A 14 52.58 -16.84 38.26
CA VAL A 14 51.17 -16.99 38.61
C VAL A 14 50.49 -15.81 37.92
N ALA A 15 50.07 -16.02 36.68
CA ALA A 15 49.02 -15.19 36.11
C ALA A 15 47.75 -15.51 36.92
N GLY A 16 47.61 -14.82 38.05
CA GLY A 16 46.32 -14.63 38.67
C GLY A 16 45.47 -13.93 37.61
N ILE A 17 44.56 -14.69 37.00
CA ILE A 17 43.43 -14.10 36.32
C ILE A 17 42.63 -13.44 37.45
N ILE A 18 42.96 -12.18 37.71
CA ILE A 18 42.01 -11.25 38.30
C ILE A 18 40.92 -11.15 37.25
N SER A 19 39.93 -12.04 37.34
CA SER A 19 38.65 -11.83 36.69
C SER A 19 38.08 -10.58 37.33
N ILE A 20 38.38 -9.43 36.73
CA ILE A 20 37.55 -8.24 36.87
C ILE A 20 36.17 -8.73 36.45
N PRO A 21 35.17 -8.82 37.35
CA PRO A 21 33.81 -8.97 36.87
C PRO A 21 33.62 -7.76 35.96
N ALA A 22 33.47 -8.00 34.66
CA ALA A 22 32.83 -7.02 33.82
C ALA A 22 31.45 -6.87 34.43
N ILE A 23 31.32 -5.90 35.33
CA ILE A 23 30.05 -5.36 35.76
C ILE A 23 29.54 -4.70 34.49
N THR A 24 28.89 -5.49 33.63
CA THR A 24 27.97 -4.95 32.63
C THR A 24 27.04 -4.04 33.39
N GLU A 25 27.00 -2.77 32.99
CA GLU A 25 26.25 -1.71 33.61
C GLU A 25 24.82 -2.16 33.91
N GLN A 26 24.59 -2.60 35.15
CA GLN A 26 23.27 -2.88 35.67
C GLN A 26 22.71 -1.58 36.27
N PHE A 27 22.68 -0.52 35.46
CA PHE A 27 22.04 0.74 35.80
C PHE A 27 20.97 1.08 34.77
N VAL A 28 19.75 0.76 35.20
CA VAL A 28 18.43 1.30 34.85
C VAL A 28 18.42 2.42 33.80
N ASP A 29 18.12 2.04 32.56
CA ASP A 29 17.28 2.90 31.71
C ASP A 29 15.82 2.64 32.10
N ALA A 30 15.08 3.69 32.44
CA ALA A 30 13.66 3.60 32.70
C ALA A 30 12.91 3.54 31.37
N GLY A 31 13.14 2.48 30.60
CA GLY A 31 12.37 2.17 29.40
C GLY A 31 10.87 2.21 29.69
N SER A 32 10.07 2.56 28.69
CA SER A 32 8.62 2.68 28.80
C SER A 32 8.01 1.47 29.52
N ARG A 33 7.28 1.71 30.62
CA ARG A 33 6.53 0.68 31.33
C ARG A 33 5.10 0.69 30.88
N LYS A 34 4.65 -0.37 30.23
CA LYS A 34 3.25 -0.55 29.82
C LYS A 34 2.63 -1.69 30.62
N LYS A 35 1.46 -1.44 31.22
CA LYS A 35 0.72 -2.48 31.94
C LYS A 35 0.10 -3.45 30.93
N ILE A 36 0.16 -4.75 31.22
CA ILE A 36 -0.59 -5.79 30.53
C ILE A 36 -1.55 -6.43 31.52
N HIS A 37 -2.82 -6.50 31.13
CA HIS A 37 -3.87 -7.13 31.93
C HIS A 37 -4.96 -7.66 31.01
N PHE A 38 -5.11 -8.97 30.89
CA PHE A 38 -6.16 -9.57 30.05
C PHE A 38 -6.58 -10.95 30.54
N THR A 39 -7.73 -11.41 30.08
CA THR A 39 -8.16 -12.82 30.18
C THR A 39 -8.63 -13.27 28.81
N GLN A 40 -8.15 -14.41 28.34
CA GLN A 40 -8.47 -14.94 27.00
C GLN A 40 -8.43 -16.46 26.98
N THR A 41 -9.29 -17.07 26.16
CA THR A 41 -9.19 -18.49 25.80
C THR A 41 -8.42 -18.63 24.50
N ILE A 42 -7.40 -19.50 24.50
CA ILE A 42 -6.46 -19.73 23.40
C ILE A 42 -6.42 -21.22 23.12
N THR A 43 -6.35 -21.60 21.85
CA THR A 43 -6.13 -22.99 21.41
C THR A 43 -4.69 -23.10 20.93
N SER A 44 -4.00 -24.19 21.29
CA SER A 44 -2.63 -24.44 20.84
C SER A 44 -2.56 -24.74 19.34
N SER A 45 -1.40 -24.50 18.76
CA SER A 45 -1.01 -24.96 17.43
C SER A 45 0.27 -25.78 17.51
N GLN A 46 0.69 -26.38 16.39
CA GLN A 46 1.99 -27.02 16.29
C GLN A 46 3.11 -26.07 16.78
N ASP A 47 4.02 -26.57 17.61
CA ASP A 47 5.17 -25.78 18.12
C ASP A 47 6.10 -25.44 16.93
N PRO A 48 6.33 -24.14 16.64
CA PRO A 48 7.16 -23.74 15.51
C PRO A 48 8.67 -23.87 15.80
N GLY A 49 9.05 -24.31 17.01
CA GLY A 49 10.43 -24.57 17.36
C GLY A 49 11.03 -25.74 16.60
N GLN A 50 12.24 -25.56 16.07
CA GLN A 50 12.99 -26.65 15.42
C GLN A 50 13.24 -27.78 16.43
N GLY A 51 12.88 -29.02 16.04
CA GLY A 51 12.93 -30.19 16.90
C GLY A 51 11.73 -30.36 17.83
N HIS A 52 10.72 -29.48 17.75
CA HIS A 52 9.48 -29.54 18.52
C HIS A 52 8.25 -29.79 17.63
N GLU A 53 8.43 -30.22 16.38
CA GLU A 53 7.37 -30.32 15.37
C GLU A 53 6.26 -31.33 15.72
N SER A 54 6.49 -32.21 16.70
CA SER A 54 5.49 -33.16 17.20
C SER A 54 4.71 -32.67 18.43
N HIS A 55 4.98 -31.43 18.89
CA HIS A 55 4.40 -30.85 20.09
C HIS A 55 3.40 -29.75 19.76
N GLN A 56 2.65 -29.33 20.78
CA GLN A 56 1.69 -28.25 20.70
C GLN A 56 2.10 -27.10 21.63
N LEU A 57 1.96 -25.87 21.14
CA LEU A 57 2.32 -24.63 21.81
C LEU A 57 1.18 -23.62 21.70
N ALA A 58 0.83 -22.97 22.80
CA ALA A 58 -0.04 -21.80 22.83
C ALA A 58 0.78 -20.59 23.30
N LEU A 59 1.18 -19.71 22.38
CA LEU A 59 1.94 -18.51 22.69
C LEU A 59 1.03 -17.45 23.32
N ILE A 60 1.38 -17.00 24.52
CA ILE A 60 0.58 -16.04 25.32
C ILE A 60 1.16 -14.63 25.18
N LEU A 61 2.48 -14.50 25.27
CA LEU A 61 3.23 -13.26 25.06
C LEU A 61 4.38 -13.56 24.11
N SER A 62 4.39 -12.91 22.96
CA SER A 62 5.37 -13.14 21.89
C SER A 62 6.73 -12.53 22.22
N PRO A 63 7.84 -13.18 21.80
CA PRO A 63 9.16 -12.57 21.88
C PRO A 63 9.27 -11.37 20.96
N ASN A 64 9.84 -10.27 21.47
CA ASN A 64 10.21 -9.10 20.69
C ASN A 64 11.61 -8.66 21.14
N THR A 65 12.46 -8.22 20.21
CA THR A 65 13.83 -7.78 20.51
C THR A 65 13.81 -6.70 21.58
N GLY A 66 14.59 -6.89 22.65
CA GLY A 66 14.71 -5.91 23.73
C GLY A 66 13.48 -5.79 24.64
N THR A 67 12.49 -6.69 24.50
CA THR A 67 11.28 -6.71 25.33
C THR A 67 11.39 -7.69 26.48
N LEU A 68 11.05 -7.23 27.69
CA LEU A 68 10.99 -8.05 28.90
C LEU A 68 9.60 -7.94 29.54
N TYR A 69 8.94 -9.08 29.66
CA TYR A 69 7.69 -9.22 30.40
C TYR A 69 7.97 -9.65 31.84
N ASP A 70 7.20 -9.10 32.78
CA ASP A 70 7.33 -9.37 34.21
C ASP A 70 5.95 -9.33 34.86
N GLY A 71 5.50 -10.44 35.44
CA GLY A 71 4.20 -10.53 36.08
C GLY A 71 3.73 -11.96 36.36
N SER A 72 2.42 -12.12 36.43
CA SER A 72 1.77 -13.38 36.79
C SER A 72 0.82 -13.86 35.69
N ILE A 73 0.73 -15.18 35.54
CA ILE A 73 -0.28 -15.87 34.74
C ILE A 73 -1.10 -16.79 35.65
N THR A 74 -2.42 -16.82 35.46
CA THR A 74 -3.30 -17.86 35.98
C THR A 74 -3.99 -18.55 34.81
N TYR A 75 -4.09 -19.87 34.81
CA TYR A 75 -4.66 -20.61 33.68
C TYR A 75 -5.51 -21.82 34.10
N THR A 76 -6.37 -22.25 33.18
CA THR A 76 -7.02 -23.56 33.16
C THR A 76 -7.02 -24.10 31.73
N ALA A 77 -6.70 -25.38 31.55
CA ALA A 77 -6.49 -26.03 30.27
C ALA A 77 -7.27 -27.35 30.17
N SER A 78 -7.61 -27.76 28.93
CA SER A 78 -8.32 -29.01 28.64
C SER A 78 -7.52 -30.27 28.94
N GLU A 79 -6.20 -30.14 29.10
CA GLU A 79 -5.29 -31.23 29.46
C GLU A 79 -4.10 -30.71 30.29
N PRO A 80 -3.27 -31.59 30.88
CA PRO A 80 -2.06 -31.17 31.59
C PRO A 80 -1.03 -30.53 30.65
N ILE A 81 -0.65 -29.28 30.91
CA ILE A 81 0.30 -28.52 30.11
C ILE A 81 1.52 -28.07 30.94
N GLN A 82 2.59 -27.67 30.27
CA GLN A 82 3.81 -27.10 30.84
C GLN A 82 3.89 -25.60 30.52
N ILE A 83 4.40 -24.80 31.46
CA ILE A 83 4.67 -23.38 31.19
C ILE A 83 6.06 -23.24 30.58
N VAL A 84 6.14 -22.48 29.50
CA VAL A 84 7.37 -22.12 28.80
C VAL A 84 7.63 -20.63 28.99
N VAL A 85 8.83 -20.30 29.47
CA VAL A 85 9.34 -18.93 29.49
C VAL A 85 10.61 -18.89 28.64
N LEU A 86 10.62 -18.01 27.64
CA LEU A 86 11.78 -17.80 26.77
C LEU A 86 12.59 -16.60 27.25
N HIS A 87 13.91 -16.70 27.15
CA HIS A 87 14.86 -15.65 27.51
C HIS A 87 15.68 -15.26 26.29
N GLU A 88 15.69 -13.99 25.92
CA GLU A 88 16.55 -13.49 24.84
C GLU A 88 18.02 -13.64 25.25
N ILE A 89 18.80 -14.37 24.45
CA ILE A 89 20.23 -14.57 24.67
C ILE A 89 20.99 -14.40 23.35
N PRO A 90 22.21 -13.84 23.36
CA PRO A 90 23.08 -13.89 22.20
C PRO A 90 23.47 -15.34 21.86
N ASN A 91 23.64 -15.66 20.58
CA ASN A 91 24.05 -17.01 20.14
C ASN A 91 25.36 -17.49 20.79
N THR A 92 26.27 -16.56 21.10
CA THR A 92 27.54 -16.85 21.81
C THR A 92 27.34 -17.33 23.25
N GLN A 93 26.15 -17.14 23.82
CA GLN A 93 25.78 -17.54 25.18
C GLN A 93 24.89 -18.79 25.21
N ALA A 94 24.60 -19.43 24.08
CA ALA A 94 23.91 -20.71 23.99
C ALA A 94 24.84 -21.88 24.39
N ILE A 95 25.24 -21.95 25.66
CA ILE A 95 26.32 -22.84 26.15
C ILE A 95 25.81 -23.95 27.09
N GLY A 96 24.91 -24.79 26.57
CA GLY A 96 24.51 -26.05 27.20
C GLY A 96 23.16 -26.04 27.94
N GLN A 97 22.54 -24.87 28.13
CA GLN A 97 21.14 -24.78 28.55
C GLN A 97 20.18 -25.19 27.41
N PRO A 98 18.94 -25.64 27.72
CA PRO A 98 17.91 -25.82 26.72
C PRO A 98 17.67 -24.51 25.96
N THR A 99 17.48 -24.62 24.64
CA THR A 99 17.22 -23.48 23.76
C THR A 99 16.02 -23.75 22.88
N TRP A 100 15.45 -22.68 22.34
CA TRP A 100 14.34 -22.72 21.40
C TRP A 100 14.61 -21.72 20.27
N THR A 101 14.33 -22.11 19.03
CA THR A 101 14.56 -21.30 17.81
C THR A 101 13.61 -21.73 16.70
N VAL A 102 13.21 -20.78 15.85
CA VAL A 102 12.38 -21.04 14.66
C VAL A 102 13.23 -21.03 13.38
N ASP A 103 14.23 -20.15 13.31
CA ASP A 103 15.00 -19.81 12.11
C ASP A 103 16.49 -20.24 12.18
N SER A 104 16.93 -20.82 13.30
CA SER A 104 18.34 -21.08 13.61
C SER A 104 19.24 -19.85 13.75
N GLU A 105 18.70 -18.64 13.55
CA GLU A 105 19.42 -17.37 13.65
C GLU A 105 19.18 -16.72 15.01
N THR A 106 17.92 -16.74 15.46
CA THR A 106 17.46 -16.18 16.73
C THR A 106 17.33 -17.31 17.77
N ILE A 107 18.14 -17.25 18.84
CA ILE A 107 18.16 -18.28 19.88
C ILE A 107 17.62 -17.73 21.20
N TYR A 108 16.65 -18.45 21.77
CA TYR A 108 16.14 -18.17 23.11
C TYR A 108 16.59 -19.25 24.10
N GLY A 109 16.93 -18.84 25.32
CA GLY A 109 17.05 -19.75 26.45
C GLY A 109 15.66 -20.25 26.86
N LEU A 110 15.48 -21.57 26.96
CA LEU A 110 14.20 -22.20 27.25
C LEU A 110 14.08 -22.61 28.72
N SER A 111 13.15 -22.00 29.44
CA SER A 111 12.70 -22.47 30.76
C SER A 111 11.42 -23.26 30.61
N LEU A 112 11.44 -24.53 31.04
CA LEU A 112 10.27 -25.42 31.00
C LEU A 112 9.88 -25.83 32.41
N VAL A 113 8.71 -25.40 32.86
CA VAL A 113 8.20 -25.69 34.22
C VAL A 113 7.52 -27.07 34.23
N LYS A 114 8.01 -27.98 35.09
CA LYS A 114 7.48 -29.33 35.30
C LYS A 114 7.03 -29.50 36.77
N PRO A 115 6.00 -30.32 37.07
CA PRO A 115 5.22 -31.19 36.18
C PRO A 115 4.06 -30.47 35.48
N GLY A 116 3.53 -31.09 34.42
CA GLY A 116 2.37 -30.53 33.72
C GLY A 116 1.08 -30.68 34.54
N ILE A 117 0.31 -29.61 34.62
CA ILE A 117 -0.96 -29.54 35.36
C ILE A 117 -2.01 -28.82 34.49
N SER A 118 -3.29 -29.09 34.72
CA SER A 118 -4.38 -28.50 33.91
C SER A 118 -4.90 -27.17 34.44
N ALA A 119 -4.44 -26.69 35.60
CA ALA A 119 -4.76 -25.35 36.09
C ALA A 119 -3.72 -24.91 37.14
N GLY A 120 -3.44 -23.61 37.21
CA GLY A 120 -2.53 -23.06 38.21
C GLY A 120 -2.24 -21.57 38.01
N SER A 121 -1.42 -21.03 38.90
CA SER A 121 -0.86 -19.67 38.81
C SER A 121 0.65 -19.71 38.87
N PHE A 122 1.32 -18.83 38.13
CA PHE A 122 2.77 -18.80 38.01
C PHE A 122 3.28 -17.37 37.80
N GLU A 123 4.33 -17.00 38.53
CA GLU A 123 5.06 -15.75 38.33
C GLU A 123 6.17 -15.97 37.30
N PHE A 124 6.31 -15.06 36.35
CA PHE A 124 7.28 -15.16 35.27
C PHE A 124 8.01 -13.84 35.02
N THR A 125 9.26 -13.96 34.59
CA THR A 125 10.04 -12.88 33.98
C THR A 125 10.76 -13.46 32.76
N GLY A 126 10.56 -12.88 31.58
CA GLY A 126 11.15 -13.39 30.35
C GLY A 126 10.77 -12.59 29.10
N ALA A 127 11.37 -12.94 27.98
CA ALA A 127 11.10 -12.35 26.67
C ALA A 127 9.85 -12.92 26.01
N ALA A 128 9.39 -14.13 26.38
CA ALA A 128 8.12 -14.69 25.93
C ALA A 128 7.50 -15.61 26.99
N LEU A 129 6.18 -15.83 26.88
CA LEU A 129 5.42 -16.77 27.72
C LEU A 129 4.52 -17.64 26.84
N ALA A 130 4.56 -18.95 27.04
CA ALA A 130 3.72 -19.91 26.32
C ALA A 130 3.28 -21.07 27.22
N LEU A 131 2.25 -21.80 26.77
CA LEU A 131 1.86 -23.11 27.30
C LEU A 131 2.23 -24.19 26.29
N HIS A 132 2.73 -25.33 26.74
CA HIS A 132 3.28 -26.39 25.91
C HIS A 132 2.79 -27.77 26.35
N THR A 133 2.54 -28.68 25.40
CA THR A 133 2.32 -30.10 25.66
C THR A 133 3.07 -30.92 24.62
N THR A 134 3.51 -32.13 25.01
CA THR A 134 4.10 -33.09 24.07
C THR A 134 3.05 -33.94 23.37
N ASN A 135 1.76 -33.71 23.64
CA ASN A 135 0.68 -34.33 22.90
C ASN A 135 0.58 -33.71 21.50
N THR A 136 0.18 -34.53 20.53
CA THR A 136 0.06 -34.09 19.13
C THR A 136 -1.25 -33.35 18.86
N GLU A 137 -2.29 -33.61 19.64
CA GLU A 137 -3.61 -33.00 19.49
C GLU A 137 -3.67 -31.61 20.15
N PRO A 138 -4.35 -30.62 19.55
CA PRO A 138 -4.50 -29.30 20.14
C PRO A 138 -5.21 -29.32 21.51
N PHE A 139 -4.76 -28.45 22.41
CA PHE A 139 -5.45 -28.17 23.68
C PHE A 139 -6.00 -26.75 23.70
N SER A 140 -7.03 -26.51 24.51
CA SER A 140 -7.54 -25.16 24.77
C SER A 140 -7.23 -24.76 26.21
N ALA A 141 -6.82 -23.51 26.41
CA ALA A 141 -6.55 -22.95 27.72
C ALA A 141 -7.14 -21.55 27.87
N THR A 142 -7.77 -21.27 29.01
CA THR A 142 -8.12 -19.91 29.40
C THR A 142 -7.03 -19.39 30.32
N VAL A 143 -6.45 -18.24 29.96
CA VAL A 143 -5.36 -17.59 30.70
C VAL A 143 -5.79 -16.20 31.14
N SER A 144 -5.33 -15.79 32.32
CA SER A 144 -5.37 -14.42 32.82
C SER A 144 -3.95 -13.97 33.11
N VAL A 145 -3.52 -12.87 32.50
CA VAL A 145 -2.18 -12.29 32.69
C VAL A 145 -2.31 -10.93 33.34
N ASP A 146 -1.53 -10.65 34.39
CA ASP A 146 -1.38 -9.32 34.99
C ASP A 146 0.11 -9.03 35.21
N GLY A 147 0.62 -7.97 34.60
CA GLY A 147 2.05 -7.67 34.62
C GLY A 147 2.45 -6.40 33.88
N TRP A 148 3.73 -6.31 33.55
CA TRP A 148 4.36 -5.15 32.92
C TRP A 148 5.26 -5.57 31.77
N ILE A 149 5.28 -4.75 30.72
CA ILE A 149 6.26 -4.77 29.65
C ILE A 149 7.33 -3.74 29.96
N ARG A 150 8.60 -4.10 29.80
CA ARG A 150 9.77 -3.24 29.94
C ARG A 150 10.62 -3.36 28.67
N GLY A 151 11.04 -2.24 28.06
CA GLY A 151 11.90 -2.23 26.86
C GLY A 151 11.34 -1.44 25.67
N GLN A 152 12.04 -1.47 24.52
CA GLN A 152 11.66 -0.89 23.22
C GLN A 152 11.68 -2.02 22.17
N PRO A 153 10.71 -2.12 21.25
CA PRO A 153 9.52 -1.27 21.05
C PRO A 153 8.33 -1.61 21.98
N THR A 154 7.36 -0.70 22.08
CA THR A 154 6.20 -0.80 23.02
C THR A 154 4.93 -1.41 22.39
N GLU A 155 5.02 -1.92 21.16
CA GLU A 155 3.97 -2.70 20.52
C GLU A 155 4.17 -4.18 20.86
N VAL A 156 3.31 -4.70 21.73
CA VAL A 156 3.11 -6.13 21.80
C VAL A 156 2.33 -6.51 20.56
N ILE A 157 3.01 -7.12 19.59
CA ILE A 157 2.33 -7.96 18.61
C ILE A 157 1.77 -9.13 19.42
N MET A 158 0.55 -9.00 19.94
CA MET A 158 -0.24 -10.17 20.29
C MET A 158 -0.37 -10.93 18.98
N GLN A 159 0.39 -12.01 18.85
CA GLN A 159 0.17 -12.94 17.77
C GLN A 159 -1.19 -13.57 18.08
N LYS A 160 -2.23 -13.03 17.45
CA LYS A 160 -3.50 -13.69 17.28
C LYS A 160 -3.17 -14.90 16.40
N ILE A 161 -2.70 -15.98 17.03
CA ILE A 161 -2.62 -17.27 16.38
C ILE A 161 -4.08 -17.64 16.16
N GLU A 162 -4.57 -17.27 14.98
CA GLU A 162 -5.84 -17.74 14.45
C GLU A 162 -5.70 -19.27 14.37
N ALA A 163 -6.19 -19.93 15.42
CA ALA A 163 -6.70 -21.30 15.29
C ALA A 163 -7.54 -21.29 14.02
N GLU A 164 -7.22 -22.18 13.07
CA GLU A 164 -7.87 -22.31 11.76
C GLU A 164 -9.33 -21.83 11.84
N LYS A 165 -9.55 -20.55 11.54
CA LYS A 165 -10.85 -20.14 11.02
C LYS A 165 -11.00 -21.01 9.80
N GLU A 166 -12.18 -21.62 9.64
CA GLU A 166 -12.60 -22.10 8.33
C GLU A 166 -12.11 -21.06 7.31
N ALA A 167 -11.31 -21.51 6.33
CA ALA A 167 -10.54 -20.62 5.46
C ALA A 167 -11.39 -19.40 5.11
N GLU A 168 -10.92 -18.20 5.48
CA GLU A 168 -11.71 -16.98 5.26
C GLU A 168 -12.23 -17.03 3.83
N PRO A 169 -13.55 -16.82 3.61
CA PRO A 169 -14.15 -17.06 2.32
C PRO A 169 -13.35 -16.29 1.27
N THR A 170 -12.68 -17.03 0.39
CA THR A 170 -11.76 -16.48 -0.59
C THR A 170 -12.44 -16.54 -1.95
N LEU A 171 -12.56 -15.38 -2.59
CA LEU A 171 -13.04 -15.23 -3.95
C LEU A 171 -11.95 -14.56 -4.77
N LEU A 172 -11.25 -15.36 -5.58
CA LEU A 172 -10.36 -14.83 -6.60
C LEU A 172 -11.11 -14.76 -7.92
N LEU A 173 -11.22 -13.56 -8.46
CA LEU A 173 -11.72 -13.36 -9.81
C LEU A 173 -10.71 -13.94 -10.79
N SER A 174 -11.13 -14.78 -11.72
CA SER A 174 -10.24 -15.19 -12.82
C SER A 174 -9.83 -13.95 -13.63
N ARG A 175 -8.54 -13.86 -13.99
CA ARG A 175 -7.97 -12.72 -14.72
C ARG A 175 -8.24 -11.42 -13.96
N ALA A 176 -8.02 -11.44 -12.64
CA ALA A 176 -8.20 -10.26 -11.80
C ALA A 176 -7.21 -9.16 -12.19
N ASN A 177 -6.03 -9.55 -12.67
CA ASN A 177 -4.97 -8.64 -13.10
C ASN A 177 -4.50 -9.06 -14.50
N VAL A 178 -4.57 -8.14 -15.45
CA VAL A 178 -4.12 -8.38 -16.83
C VAL A 178 -3.26 -7.20 -17.32
N PRO A 179 -2.29 -7.41 -18.22
CA PRO A 179 -1.54 -6.31 -18.77
C PRO A 179 -2.42 -5.51 -19.75
N ALA A 180 -2.30 -4.19 -19.73
CA ALA A 180 -2.88 -3.29 -20.71
C ALA A 180 -1.77 -2.45 -21.33
N ILE A 181 -1.62 -2.52 -22.66
CA ILE A 181 -0.62 -1.73 -23.39
C ILE A 181 -1.33 -0.49 -23.91
N ILE A 182 -0.91 0.68 -23.44
CA ILE A 182 -1.55 1.97 -23.73
C ILE A 182 -0.56 2.84 -24.52
N PRO A 183 -1.00 3.52 -25.60
CA PRO A 183 -0.17 4.46 -26.34
C PRO A 183 0.35 5.57 -25.43
N LEU A 184 1.62 5.88 -25.58
CA LEU A 184 2.31 6.97 -24.92
C LEU A 184 2.44 8.13 -25.92
N HIS A 185 2.22 9.34 -25.45
CA HIS A 185 2.41 10.57 -26.21
C HIS A 185 3.61 11.35 -25.66
N MET A 186 4.20 12.22 -26.49
CA MET A 186 5.24 13.15 -26.05
C MET A 186 4.67 14.57 -26.03
N GLY A 187 4.89 15.26 -24.92
CA GLY A 187 4.66 16.68 -24.76
C GLY A 187 5.89 17.36 -24.15
N THR A 188 5.75 18.63 -23.79
CA THR A 188 6.84 19.38 -23.15
C THR A 188 6.39 20.16 -21.92
N PHE A 189 7.31 20.31 -20.97
CA PHE A 189 7.19 21.21 -19.84
C PHE A 189 8.53 21.94 -19.68
N ASP A 190 8.50 23.27 -19.74
CA ASP A 190 9.70 24.12 -19.68
C ASP A 190 10.85 23.70 -20.62
N GLY A 191 10.48 23.20 -21.81
CA GLY A 191 11.39 22.74 -22.85
C GLY A 191 11.94 21.33 -22.67
N GLU A 192 11.59 20.65 -21.58
CA GLU A 192 11.94 19.26 -21.30
C GLU A 192 10.79 18.32 -21.67
N PRO A 193 11.07 17.08 -22.08
CA PRO A 193 10.04 16.15 -22.52
C PRO A 193 9.20 15.61 -21.35
N VAL A 194 7.90 15.50 -21.59
CA VAL A 194 6.92 14.83 -20.75
C VAL A 194 6.29 13.71 -21.56
N TYR A 195 6.14 12.52 -20.99
CA TYR A 195 5.46 11.40 -21.62
C TYR A 195 4.19 11.11 -20.85
N TYR A 196 3.06 11.03 -21.56
CA TYR A 196 1.73 10.96 -20.95
C TYR A 196 0.82 10.01 -21.72
N ILE A 197 -0.29 9.59 -21.10
CA ILE A 197 -1.36 8.82 -21.76
C ILE A 197 -2.63 9.66 -21.83
N ILE A 198 -3.53 9.35 -22.76
CA ILE A 198 -4.85 9.98 -22.86
C ILE A 198 -5.92 8.91 -22.69
N THR A 199 -6.81 9.10 -21.73
CA THR A 199 -7.76 8.04 -21.30
C THR A 199 -9.21 8.44 -21.42
N ASP A 200 -9.56 9.69 -21.05
CA ASP A 200 -10.95 10.15 -21.05
C ASP A 200 -11.04 11.63 -21.45
N SER A 201 -12.19 12.06 -21.96
CA SER A 201 -12.53 13.48 -22.14
C SER A 201 -14.03 13.73 -21.97
N ASN A 202 -14.44 14.95 -21.59
CA ASN A 202 -15.85 15.34 -21.60
C ASN A 202 -16.42 15.64 -23.00
N ASP A 203 -15.56 15.80 -24.01
CA ASP A 203 -15.96 16.25 -25.35
C ASP A 203 -15.90 15.13 -26.37
N GLU A 204 -17.04 14.82 -27.00
CA GLU A 204 -17.18 13.73 -27.98
C GLU A 204 -16.28 13.94 -29.21
N THR A 205 -16.04 15.19 -29.62
CA THR A 205 -15.18 15.48 -30.78
C THR A 205 -13.73 15.12 -30.49
N HIS A 206 -13.21 15.46 -29.31
CA HIS A 206 -11.86 15.08 -28.89
C HIS A 206 -11.75 13.56 -28.64
N VAL A 207 -12.78 12.94 -28.07
CA VAL A 207 -12.84 11.48 -27.89
C VAL A 207 -12.66 10.77 -29.23
N ASP A 208 -13.45 11.13 -30.24
CA ASP A 208 -13.39 10.51 -31.57
C ASP A 208 -12.05 10.76 -32.27
N LEU A 209 -11.59 12.02 -32.27
CA LEU A 209 -10.34 12.43 -32.90
C LEU A 209 -9.14 11.68 -32.32
N ILE A 210 -9.01 11.68 -30.99
CA ILE A 210 -7.85 11.09 -30.31
C ILE A 210 -7.91 9.57 -30.43
N THR A 211 -9.10 8.96 -30.29
CA THR A 211 -9.28 7.51 -30.46
C THR A 211 -8.80 7.04 -31.83
N GLU A 212 -9.15 7.76 -32.90
CA GLU A 212 -8.70 7.43 -34.26
C GLU A 212 -7.17 7.56 -34.39
N GLN A 213 -6.58 8.62 -33.82
CA GLN A 213 -5.15 8.90 -33.93
C GLN A 213 -4.26 7.92 -33.16
N GLN A 214 -4.62 7.60 -31.91
CA GLN A 214 -3.80 6.72 -31.07
C GLN A 214 -4.13 5.23 -31.25
N GLU A 215 -5.10 4.90 -32.09
CA GLU A 215 -5.61 3.53 -32.31
C GLU A 215 -6.00 2.83 -31.00
N TRP A 216 -6.44 3.59 -30.01
CA TRP A 216 -6.79 3.13 -28.67
C TRP A 216 -7.91 4.02 -28.11
N LYS A 217 -8.94 3.40 -27.56
CA LYS A 217 -10.20 4.06 -27.22
C LYS A 217 -10.06 5.05 -26.06
N VAL A 218 -10.36 6.31 -26.31
CA VAL A 218 -10.64 7.31 -25.27
C VAL A 218 -12.10 7.16 -24.82
N GLU A 219 -12.36 7.18 -23.52
CA GLU A 219 -13.74 7.11 -22.99
C GLU A 219 -14.36 8.50 -22.84
N LEU A 220 -15.66 8.61 -23.16
CA LEU A 220 -16.43 9.83 -22.93
C LEU A 220 -16.81 9.93 -21.44
N ALA A 221 -16.39 11.00 -20.78
CA ALA A 221 -16.62 11.30 -19.36
C ALA A 221 -17.32 12.66 -19.18
N PRO A 222 -18.63 12.78 -19.45
CA PRO A 222 -19.37 14.04 -19.39
C PRO A 222 -19.23 14.84 -18.07
N PRO A 223 -19.19 14.21 -16.88
CA PRO A 223 -19.05 14.91 -15.61
C PRO A 223 -17.78 15.76 -15.47
N LEU A 224 -16.72 15.49 -16.24
CA LEU A 224 -15.49 16.29 -16.23
C LEU A 224 -15.74 17.75 -16.65
N SER A 225 -16.86 18.06 -17.31
CA SER A 225 -17.31 19.44 -17.57
C SER A 225 -17.52 20.27 -16.30
N ASN A 226 -17.69 19.63 -15.14
CA ASN A 226 -17.90 20.28 -13.84
C ASN A 226 -16.61 20.47 -13.04
N THR A 227 -15.46 20.08 -13.60
CA THR A 227 -14.18 20.10 -12.89
C THR A 227 -13.82 21.55 -12.49
N PRO A 228 -13.52 21.80 -11.21
CA PRO A 228 -13.13 23.13 -10.75
C PRO A 228 -11.72 23.46 -11.25
N LYS A 229 -11.43 24.76 -11.44
CA LYS A 229 -10.13 25.22 -11.95
C LYS A 229 -8.95 24.79 -11.09
N GLU A 230 -9.17 24.66 -9.77
CA GLU A 230 -8.17 24.22 -8.79
C GLU A 230 -7.80 22.73 -8.93
N ALA A 231 -8.56 21.96 -9.72
CA ALA A 231 -8.26 20.58 -10.08
C ALA A 231 -7.85 20.44 -11.55
N LEU A 232 -7.54 21.53 -12.24
CA LEU A 232 -7.15 21.54 -13.65
C LEU A 232 -5.76 22.13 -13.81
N GLN A 233 -4.92 21.44 -14.57
CA GLN A 233 -3.79 22.09 -15.23
C GLN A 233 -4.23 22.64 -16.60
N THR A 234 -3.40 23.49 -17.23
CA THR A 234 -3.60 23.89 -18.62
C THR A 234 -2.71 23.05 -19.53
N VAL A 235 -3.29 22.56 -20.63
CA VAL A 235 -2.53 22.03 -21.76
C VAL A 235 -2.74 22.94 -22.97
N TYR A 236 -1.64 23.32 -23.60
CA TYR A 236 -1.66 24.14 -24.81
C TYR A 236 -1.55 23.24 -26.04
N MET A 237 -2.57 23.30 -26.90
CA MET A 237 -2.67 22.49 -28.12
C MET A 237 -2.58 23.39 -29.36
N PHE A 238 -1.71 23.06 -30.30
CA PHE A 238 -1.48 23.89 -31.48
C PHE A 238 -2.40 23.47 -32.63
N THR A 239 -3.20 24.41 -33.13
CA THR A 239 -4.16 24.19 -34.23
C THR A 239 -3.62 24.60 -35.60
N ASP A 240 -2.45 25.24 -35.63
CA ASP A 240 -1.65 25.54 -36.81
C ASP A 240 -0.17 25.69 -36.43
N GLY A 241 0.69 25.92 -37.43
CA GLY A 241 2.08 26.30 -37.21
C GLY A 241 3.08 25.25 -37.66
N VAL A 242 3.93 24.79 -36.74
CA VAL A 242 4.97 23.79 -37.01
C VAL A 242 4.32 22.41 -36.99
N ASP A 243 4.43 21.64 -38.08
CA ASP A 243 3.94 20.25 -38.14
C ASP A 243 4.63 19.39 -37.06
N GLY A 244 3.88 18.47 -36.44
CA GLY A 244 4.36 17.61 -35.36
C GLY A 244 3.37 16.51 -35.01
N ASP A 245 3.59 15.87 -33.87
CA ASP A 245 2.82 14.69 -33.42
C ASP A 245 1.73 15.04 -32.40
N GLY A 246 1.46 16.33 -32.15
CA GLY A 246 0.37 16.77 -31.29
C GLY A 246 -1.01 16.42 -31.85
N ILE A 247 -2.05 16.46 -31.00
CA ILE A 247 -3.42 15.99 -31.26
C ILE A 247 -4.06 16.65 -32.51
N HIS A 248 -3.66 17.86 -32.87
CA HIS A 248 -4.15 18.55 -34.07
C HIS A 248 -3.20 18.45 -35.28
N GLY A 249 -2.14 17.63 -35.21
CA GLY A 249 -1.14 17.41 -36.27
C GLY A 249 -0.03 18.47 -36.33
N TYR A 250 0.11 19.26 -35.28
CA TYR A 250 1.15 20.29 -35.13
C TYR A 250 2.08 19.92 -33.98
N GLN A 251 2.97 20.83 -33.59
CA GLN A 251 3.93 20.58 -32.50
C GLN A 251 3.28 20.02 -31.23
N ASP A 252 4.11 19.30 -30.47
CA ASP A 252 3.74 18.64 -29.22
C ASP A 252 3.05 19.59 -28.23
N GLU A 253 2.18 19.01 -27.41
CA GLU A 253 1.47 19.72 -26.35
C GLU A 253 2.44 20.31 -25.33
N VAL A 254 2.08 21.47 -24.80
CA VAL A 254 2.83 22.10 -23.70
C VAL A 254 1.98 22.09 -22.43
N PHE A 255 2.51 21.49 -21.38
CA PHE A 255 1.85 21.40 -20.08
C PHE A 255 2.22 22.59 -19.19
N SER A 256 1.28 23.04 -18.35
CA SER A 256 1.54 24.07 -17.35
C SER A 256 2.19 23.54 -16.08
N SER A 257 2.19 22.22 -15.87
CA SER A 257 2.72 21.58 -14.65
C SER A 257 3.17 20.14 -14.92
N THR A 258 3.98 19.61 -14.02
CA THR A 258 4.31 18.18 -13.94
C THR A 258 4.13 17.70 -12.50
N PRO A 259 4.16 16.39 -12.23
CA PRO A 259 4.11 15.87 -10.86
C PRO A 259 5.19 16.43 -9.92
N ALA A 260 6.28 16.98 -10.45
CA ALA A 260 7.30 17.66 -9.64
C ALA A 260 6.79 18.98 -9.02
N GLN A 261 5.79 19.62 -9.62
CA GLN A 261 5.06 20.76 -9.05
C GLN A 261 3.81 20.25 -8.32
N THR A 262 4.02 19.51 -7.23
CA THR A 262 2.97 18.73 -6.52
C THR A 262 1.72 19.53 -6.18
N ASP A 263 1.83 20.79 -5.75
CA ASP A 263 0.68 21.63 -5.38
C ASP A 263 -0.09 22.18 -6.60
N GLU A 264 0.46 22.07 -7.81
CA GLU A 264 -0.10 22.61 -9.06
C GLU A 264 -0.52 21.49 -10.03
N TYR A 265 0.11 20.32 -9.95
CA TYR A 265 -0.13 19.21 -10.86
C TYR A 265 -1.57 18.69 -10.77
N SER A 266 -2.17 18.49 -11.94
CA SER A 266 -3.39 17.70 -12.10
C SER A 266 -3.26 16.84 -13.35
N ALA A 267 -3.72 15.58 -13.30
CA ALA A 267 -3.85 14.78 -14.52
C ALA A 267 -4.98 15.29 -15.44
N LEU A 268 -5.97 16.00 -14.89
CA LEU A 268 -7.03 16.63 -15.67
C LEU A 268 -6.53 17.95 -16.25
N ALA A 269 -6.56 18.06 -17.57
CA ALA A 269 -6.09 19.23 -18.29
C ALA A 269 -7.25 19.95 -18.99
N SER A 270 -7.37 21.26 -18.76
CA SER A 270 -8.18 22.13 -19.61
C SER A 270 -7.41 22.50 -20.87
N VAL A 271 -8.08 22.46 -22.02
CA VAL A 271 -7.44 22.75 -23.32
C VAL A 271 -7.51 24.24 -23.64
N THR A 272 -6.34 24.83 -23.90
CA THR A 272 -6.21 26.14 -24.57
C THR A 272 -5.62 25.93 -25.96
N ASN A 273 -6.42 26.24 -26.99
CA ASN A 273 -5.98 26.15 -28.37
C ASN A 273 -5.10 27.35 -28.74
N ILE A 274 -3.99 27.06 -29.42
CA ILE A 274 -3.01 28.01 -29.91
C ILE A 274 -3.10 28.10 -31.42
N SER A 275 -3.16 29.32 -31.94
CA SER A 275 -3.07 29.59 -33.39
C SER A 275 -2.15 30.78 -33.69
N TRP A 276 -1.40 30.69 -34.78
CA TRP A 276 -0.52 31.72 -35.30
C TRP A 276 -1.31 32.79 -36.05
N LYS A 277 -1.04 34.07 -35.75
CA LYS A 277 -1.67 35.15 -36.52
C LYS A 277 -1.12 35.21 -37.94
N ILE A 278 -1.99 35.56 -38.88
CA ILE A 278 -1.65 35.72 -40.29
C ILE A 278 -0.40 36.60 -40.47
N GLY A 279 0.57 36.09 -41.23
CA GLY A 279 1.82 36.80 -41.55
C GLY A 279 2.95 36.61 -40.53
N GLN A 280 2.72 35.89 -39.43
CA GLN A 280 3.78 35.42 -38.55
C GLN A 280 4.49 34.19 -39.13
N VAL A 281 5.74 33.98 -38.73
CA VAL A 281 6.49 32.76 -39.03
C VAL A 281 6.37 31.85 -37.81
N PRO A 282 5.75 30.67 -37.94
CA PRO A 282 5.68 29.69 -36.86
C PRO A 282 7.06 29.22 -36.41
N GLU A 283 7.21 29.00 -35.11
CA GLU A 283 8.37 28.36 -34.49
C GLU A 283 7.90 27.45 -33.35
N VAL A 284 8.75 26.53 -32.90
CA VAL A 284 8.41 25.67 -31.77
C VAL A 284 8.36 26.49 -30.49
N LEU A 285 7.23 26.46 -29.80
CA LEU A 285 7.05 27.02 -28.46
C LEU A 285 6.88 25.86 -27.47
N ASN A 286 7.92 25.55 -26.70
CA ASN A 286 7.99 24.34 -25.84
C ASN A 286 7.90 24.63 -24.34
N SER A 287 7.44 25.83 -23.96
CA SER A 287 7.22 26.20 -22.57
C SER A 287 6.06 27.18 -22.45
N THR A 288 5.35 27.12 -21.33
CA THR A 288 4.27 28.07 -20.99
C THR A 288 4.78 29.51 -21.05
N GLN A 289 6.01 29.76 -20.60
CA GLN A 289 6.64 31.08 -20.68
C GLN A 289 6.85 31.57 -22.12
N ALA A 290 7.27 30.69 -23.03
CA ALA A 290 7.43 31.03 -24.46
C ALA A 290 6.07 31.31 -25.13
N ILE A 291 5.06 30.49 -24.82
CA ILE A 291 3.69 30.65 -25.33
C ILE A 291 3.10 31.99 -24.87
N ILE A 292 3.15 32.29 -23.56
CA ILE A 292 2.66 33.57 -23.02
C ILE A 292 3.43 34.74 -23.63
N GLY A 293 4.75 34.63 -23.81
CA GLY A 293 5.54 35.67 -24.47
C GLY A 293 5.15 35.90 -25.94
N ALA A 294 4.84 34.83 -26.68
CA ALA A 294 4.36 34.92 -28.06
C ALA A 294 2.97 35.57 -28.15
N GLU A 295 2.07 35.29 -27.20
CA GLU A 295 0.75 35.93 -27.12
C GLU A 295 0.88 37.43 -26.81
N GLN A 296 1.69 37.79 -25.81
CA GLN A 296 1.89 39.18 -25.39
C GLN A 296 2.54 40.05 -26.48
N THR A 297 3.39 39.45 -27.31
CA THR A 297 3.98 40.11 -28.49
C THR A 297 3.05 40.11 -29.71
N GLY A 298 1.86 39.52 -29.56
CA GLY A 298 0.79 39.51 -30.54
C GLY A 298 1.00 38.53 -31.69
N ARG A 299 1.88 37.52 -31.53
CA ARG A 299 2.21 36.55 -32.59
C ARG A 299 1.21 35.40 -32.70
N ILE A 300 0.65 34.99 -31.57
CA ILE A 300 -0.35 33.92 -31.50
C ILE A 300 -1.64 34.42 -30.85
N THR A 301 -2.68 33.60 -30.91
CA THR A 301 -3.97 33.78 -30.22
C THR A 301 -4.27 32.58 -29.35
N PHE A 302 -4.89 32.83 -28.20
CA PHE A 302 -5.45 31.79 -27.32
C PHE A 302 -6.95 31.66 -27.56
N GLU A 303 -7.41 30.42 -27.58
CA GLU A 303 -8.82 30.06 -27.50
C GLU A 303 -8.98 29.07 -26.35
N ASP A 304 -9.42 29.57 -25.20
CA ASP A 304 -9.77 28.72 -24.06
C ASP A 304 -11.06 27.95 -24.38
N THR A 305 -11.06 26.66 -24.09
CA THR A 305 -12.19 25.76 -24.37
C THR A 305 -12.84 25.28 -23.06
N GLU A 306 -14.01 24.64 -23.17
CA GLU A 306 -14.63 23.90 -22.06
C GLU A 306 -14.20 22.42 -22.03
N VAL A 307 -13.22 22.04 -22.86
CA VAL A 307 -12.73 20.67 -22.99
C VAL A 307 -11.79 20.37 -21.83
N VAL A 308 -12.07 19.25 -21.17
CA VAL A 308 -11.25 18.63 -20.14
C VAL A 308 -10.85 17.24 -20.62
N ILE A 309 -9.55 16.95 -20.55
CA ILE A 309 -8.98 15.67 -20.95
C ILE A 309 -8.20 15.09 -19.76
N ASN A 310 -8.39 13.80 -19.49
CA ASN A 310 -7.57 13.07 -18.53
C ASN A 310 -6.25 12.67 -19.20
N MET A 311 -5.17 13.37 -18.84
CA MET A 311 -3.82 13.23 -19.41
C MET A 311 -2.76 12.91 -18.35
N PRO A 312 -2.82 11.74 -17.68
CA PRO A 312 -1.83 11.37 -16.66
C PRO A 312 -0.40 11.31 -17.22
N GLN A 313 0.54 11.97 -16.55
CA GLN A 313 1.96 11.95 -16.91
C GLN A 313 2.66 10.71 -16.35
N ILE A 314 3.36 9.98 -17.22
CA ILE A 314 4.07 8.73 -16.93
C ILE A 314 5.55 8.98 -16.66
N ILE A 315 6.17 9.86 -17.45
CA ILE A 315 7.56 10.32 -17.29
C ILE A 315 7.55 11.85 -17.39
N TRP A 316 8.26 12.51 -16.48
CA TRP A 316 8.47 13.96 -16.47
C TRP A 316 9.96 14.25 -16.16
N PRO A 317 10.44 15.51 -16.28
CA PRO A 317 11.87 15.79 -16.25
C PRO A 317 12.59 15.27 -14.99
N GLU A 318 11.92 15.31 -13.85
CA GLU A 318 12.46 14.92 -12.55
C GLU A 318 12.07 13.50 -12.10
N GLY A 319 11.27 12.76 -12.87
CA GLY A 319 10.76 11.48 -12.40
C GLY A 319 9.89 10.69 -13.38
N GLN A 320 9.34 9.60 -12.88
CA GLN A 320 8.38 8.77 -13.58
C GLN A 320 7.53 8.02 -12.56
N MET A 321 6.40 7.48 -13.02
CA MET A 321 5.63 6.52 -12.24
C MET A 321 6.48 5.30 -11.84
N THR A 322 6.17 4.72 -10.68
CA THR A 322 6.87 3.52 -10.19
C THR A 322 6.57 2.32 -11.08
N VAL A 323 7.62 1.83 -11.75
CA VAL A 323 7.58 0.55 -12.46
C VAL A 323 7.70 -0.58 -11.43
N LYS A 324 6.73 -1.50 -11.44
CA LYS A 324 6.64 -2.60 -10.49
C LYS A 324 7.81 -3.57 -10.67
N ASP A 325 8.51 -3.87 -9.56
CA ASP A 325 9.64 -4.80 -9.54
C ASP A 325 9.22 -6.24 -9.93
N ASN A 326 8.18 -6.76 -9.28
CA ASN A 326 7.61 -8.05 -9.62
C ASN A 326 6.53 -7.89 -10.70
N LYS A 327 6.89 -8.23 -11.94
CA LYS A 327 6.01 -8.14 -13.11
C LYS A 327 5.10 -9.36 -13.30
N THR A 328 5.15 -10.34 -12.38
CA THR A 328 4.29 -11.52 -12.45
C THR A 328 2.88 -11.15 -12.01
N LEU A 329 1.92 -11.27 -12.92
CA LEU A 329 0.51 -11.05 -12.61
C LEU A 329 -0.14 -12.35 -12.13
N THR A 330 -0.72 -12.31 -10.93
CA THR A 330 -1.56 -13.37 -10.37
C THR A 330 -2.90 -12.78 -9.92
N ASP A 331 -3.90 -13.62 -9.70
CA ASP A 331 -5.23 -13.15 -9.29
C ASP A 331 -5.24 -12.56 -7.85
N ASP A 332 -4.21 -12.84 -7.06
CA ASP A 332 -4.04 -12.48 -5.64
C ASP A 332 -2.81 -11.58 -5.38
N MET A 333 -2.21 -11.01 -6.41
CA MET A 333 -1.00 -10.20 -6.27
C MET A 333 -1.25 -8.95 -5.38
N PRO A 334 -0.23 -8.50 -4.63
CA PRO A 334 -0.35 -7.27 -3.85
C PRO A 334 -0.65 -6.07 -4.73
N TYR A 335 -1.65 -5.30 -4.31
CA TYR A 335 -2.10 -4.11 -5.01
C TYR A 335 -1.02 -3.01 -5.04
N GLY A 336 -0.21 -2.90 -3.98
CA GLY A 336 0.82 -1.87 -3.85
C GLY A 336 2.13 -2.12 -4.61
N GLY A 337 3.02 -1.13 -4.59
CA GLY A 337 4.39 -1.23 -5.13
C GLY A 337 4.50 -0.97 -6.64
N GLY A 338 3.56 -0.24 -7.24
CA GLY A 338 3.59 0.17 -8.64
C GLY A 338 2.47 -0.45 -9.48
N GLN A 339 1.92 0.35 -10.39
CA GLN A 339 0.83 -0.01 -11.32
C GLN A 339 1.30 -0.16 -12.77
N VAL A 340 2.57 0.17 -13.04
CA VAL A 340 3.18 0.11 -14.37
C VAL A 340 4.12 -1.09 -14.43
N LEU A 341 4.00 -1.92 -15.46
CA LEU A 341 4.88 -3.07 -15.72
C LEU A 341 6.06 -2.70 -16.61
N ASP A 342 5.86 -1.81 -17.56
CA ASP A 342 6.90 -1.40 -18.50
C ASP A 342 6.61 -0.03 -19.12
N ILE A 343 7.64 0.74 -19.43
CA ILE A 343 7.52 1.99 -20.18
C ILE A 343 8.53 1.94 -21.32
N ASN A 344 8.03 1.92 -22.56
CA ASN A 344 8.84 1.77 -23.76
C ASN A 344 8.73 3.03 -24.62
N LYS A 345 9.79 3.85 -24.60
CA LYS A 345 9.88 5.10 -25.36
C LYS A 345 10.25 4.90 -26.84
N ASP A 346 10.75 3.72 -27.21
CA ASP A 346 11.05 3.43 -28.62
C ASP A 346 9.77 3.05 -29.37
N ASN A 347 8.87 2.30 -28.70
CA ASN A 347 7.58 1.91 -29.23
C ASN A 347 6.45 2.88 -28.84
N MET A 348 6.74 3.89 -28.01
CA MET A 348 5.76 4.83 -27.45
C MET A 348 4.57 4.12 -26.79
N THR A 349 4.85 3.25 -25.83
CA THR A 349 3.82 2.52 -25.06
C THR A 349 4.13 2.44 -23.58
N ALA A 350 3.11 2.50 -22.73
CA ALA A 350 3.17 2.12 -21.33
C ALA A 350 2.32 0.87 -21.07
N THR A 351 2.89 -0.12 -20.40
CA THR A 351 2.15 -1.33 -20.00
C THR A 351 1.70 -1.18 -18.56
N PHE A 352 0.40 -1.07 -18.34
CA PHE A 352 -0.24 -1.00 -17.02
C PHE A 352 -0.76 -2.35 -16.55
N ILE A 353 -0.97 -2.44 -15.24
CA ILE A 353 -1.79 -3.49 -14.62
C ILE A 353 -3.25 -3.02 -14.66
N ALA A 354 -4.08 -3.73 -15.41
CA ALA A 354 -5.51 -3.53 -15.42
C ALA A 354 -6.17 -4.48 -14.40
N HIS A 355 -6.83 -3.88 -13.42
CA HIS A 355 -7.52 -4.57 -12.32
C HIS A 355 -8.98 -4.81 -12.69
N ARG A 356 -9.46 -6.00 -12.40
CA ARG A 356 -10.86 -6.37 -12.63
C ARG A 356 -11.72 -5.89 -11.46
N GLY A 357 -12.84 -5.25 -11.79
CA GLY A 357 -13.87 -4.85 -10.84
C GLY A 357 -15.28 -5.14 -11.34
N TRP A 358 -16.27 -4.62 -10.62
CA TRP A 358 -17.68 -4.69 -10.97
C TRP A 358 -18.23 -3.31 -11.34
N GLY A 359 -18.89 -3.23 -12.49
CA GLY A 359 -19.71 -2.09 -12.86
C GLY A 359 -20.98 -1.99 -12.01
N PRO A 360 -21.75 -0.90 -12.14
CA PRO A 360 -22.96 -0.68 -11.33
C PRO A 360 -24.02 -1.76 -11.49
N ASP A 361 -24.04 -2.43 -12.65
CA ASP A 361 -24.97 -3.50 -13.04
C ASP A 361 -24.39 -4.91 -12.91
N GLY A 362 -23.21 -5.06 -12.28
CA GLY A 362 -22.54 -6.36 -12.10
C GLY A 362 -21.79 -6.86 -13.33
N LYS A 363 -21.68 -6.06 -14.40
CA LYS A 363 -20.77 -6.40 -15.51
C LYS A 363 -19.32 -6.25 -15.07
N THR A 364 -18.44 -7.04 -15.69
CA THR A 364 -17.00 -6.88 -15.50
C THR A 364 -16.53 -5.56 -16.10
N ILE A 365 -15.72 -4.84 -15.34
CA ILE A 365 -14.94 -3.69 -15.80
C ILE A 365 -13.45 -3.99 -15.59
N TYR A 366 -12.60 -3.30 -16.34
CA TYR A 366 -11.16 -3.23 -16.10
C TYR A 366 -10.76 -1.77 -15.92
N TYR A 367 -9.86 -1.52 -14.98
CA TYR A 367 -9.38 -0.18 -14.68
C TYR A 367 -7.90 -0.18 -14.36
N ILE A 368 -7.22 0.92 -14.68
CA ILE A 368 -5.84 1.19 -14.24
C ILE A 368 -5.87 2.24 -13.12
N VAL A 369 -4.74 2.52 -12.50
CA VAL A 369 -4.61 3.62 -11.53
C VAL A 369 -3.40 4.46 -11.90
N THR A 370 -3.58 5.77 -12.06
CA THR A 370 -2.55 6.67 -12.58
C THR A 370 -2.06 7.68 -11.55
N ASP A 371 -2.96 8.16 -10.70
CA ASP A 371 -2.66 9.10 -9.63
C ASP A 371 -3.71 9.01 -8.51
N ALA A 372 -3.36 9.51 -7.35
CA ALA A 372 -4.23 9.55 -6.19
C ALA A 372 -3.88 10.70 -5.25
N THR A 373 -4.80 11.00 -4.34
CA THR A 373 -4.55 11.84 -3.17
C THR A 373 -5.23 11.21 -1.96
N PRO A 374 -4.70 11.31 -0.73
CA PRO A 374 -3.44 11.96 -0.35
C PRO A 374 -2.19 11.12 -0.68
N LEU A 375 -1.01 11.67 -0.40
CA LEU A 375 0.30 11.06 -0.64
C LEU A 375 0.41 9.60 -0.15
N GLY A 376 -0.10 9.27 1.04
CA GLY A 376 0.04 7.92 1.62
C GLY A 376 -0.50 6.80 0.73
N PRO A 377 -1.79 6.82 0.33
CA PRO A 377 -2.33 5.93 -0.70
C PRO A 377 -1.59 5.98 -2.04
N ALA A 378 -1.18 7.16 -2.52
CA ALA A 378 -0.44 7.29 -3.78
C ALA A 378 0.89 6.52 -3.73
N GLU A 379 1.69 6.72 -2.67
CA GLU A 379 2.95 6.00 -2.43
C GLU A 379 2.73 4.50 -2.28
N MET A 380 1.70 4.07 -1.54
CA MET A 380 1.37 2.65 -1.36
C MET A 380 1.09 1.99 -2.71
N MET A 381 0.28 2.63 -3.56
CA MET A 381 -0.06 2.11 -4.88
C MET A 381 1.10 2.23 -5.88
N GLY A 382 2.07 3.11 -5.61
CA GLY A 382 3.17 3.44 -6.52
C GLY A 382 2.69 4.27 -7.72
N VAL A 383 1.74 5.18 -7.48
CA VAL A 383 1.19 6.11 -8.46
C VAL A 383 1.54 7.55 -8.09
N THR A 384 1.28 8.48 -9.00
CA THR A 384 1.57 9.90 -8.78
C THR A 384 0.69 10.49 -7.67
N ASP A 385 1.26 11.32 -6.80
CA ASP A 385 0.48 12.14 -5.87
C ASP A 385 -0.07 13.37 -6.61
N ALA A 386 -1.38 13.57 -6.56
CA ALA A 386 -2.08 14.69 -7.18
C ALA A 386 -3.00 15.39 -6.16
N PRO A 387 -2.46 16.21 -5.23
CA PRO A 387 -3.23 16.90 -4.21
C PRO A 387 -4.38 17.76 -4.74
N THR A 388 -4.24 18.33 -5.94
CA THR A 388 -5.28 19.13 -6.60
C THR A 388 -6.58 18.36 -6.81
N SER A 389 -6.52 17.03 -6.97
CA SER A 389 -7.69 16.15 -7.09
C SER A 389 -8.57 16.16 -5.83
N ALA A 390 -8.06 16.57 -4.66
CA ALA A 390 -8.86 16.71 -3.44
C ALA A 390 -10.03 17.70 -3.62
N ASN A 391 -9.88 18.69 -4.51
CA ASN A 391 -10.93 19.65 -4.85
C ASN A 391 -12.16 18.99 -5.52
N LEU A 392 -12.06 17.72 -5.91
CA LEU A 392 -13.15 16.96 -6.52
C LEU A 392 -14.06 16.25 -5.51
N ILE A 393 -13.71 16.19 -4.22
CA ILE A 393 -14.43 15.37 -3.22
C ILE A 393 -15.93 15.67 -3.12
N ALA A 394 -16.32 16.93 -3.32
CA ALA A 394 -17.71 17.37 -3.32
C ALA A 394 -18.23 17.75 -4.72
N ASN A 395 -17.44 17.53 -5.77
CA ASN A 395 -17.75 17.90 -7.15
C ASN A 395 -18.37 16.71 -7.92
N ALA A 396 -19.21 17.01 -8.91
CA ALA A 396 -19.83 15.99 -9.78
C ALA A 396 -18.84 15.31 -10.73
N ALA A 397 -17.69 15.93 -10.99
CA ALA A 397 -16.62 15.35 -11.79
C ALA A 397 -16.02 14.09 -11.16
N ALA A 398 -16.18 13.86 -9.84
CA ALA A 398 -15.81 12.61 -9.21
C ALA A 398 -17.04 11.78 -8.81
N VAL A 399 -16.99 10.49 -9.14
CA VAL A 399 -18.10 9.53 -9.00
C VAL A 399 -17.76 8.52 -7.91
N ASP A 400 -18.75 7.82 -7.37
CA ASP A 400 -18.52 6.91 -6.24
C ASP A 400 -17.94 5.57 -6.67
N LEU A 401 -16.88 5.12 -6.00
CA LEU A 401 -16.33 3.77 -6.10
C LEU A 401 -16.32 3.13 -4.72
N PHE A 402 -16.87 1.93 -4.61
CA PHE A 402 -17.01 1.22 -3.34
C PHE A 402 -15.96 0.12 -3.21
N GLN A 403 -15.20 0.12 -2.11
CA GLN A 403 -14.15 -0.83 -1.83
C GLN A 403 -14.42 -1.56 -0.51
N PHE A 404 -14.07 -2.83 -0.43
CA PHE A 404 -14.28 -3.64 0.77
C PHE A 404 -13.06 -3.59 1.69
N GLN A 405 -13.27 -3.29 2.97
CA GLN A 405 -12.20 -3.27 3.98
C GLN A 405 -12.16 -4.51 4.88
N ASN A 406 -13.18 -5.39 4.79
CA ASN A 406 -13.24 -6.67 5.47
C ASN A 406 -14.16 -7.67 4.71
N GLY A 407 -14.35 -8.87 5.27
CA GLY A 407 -15.23 -9.89 4.71
C GLY A 407 -14.49 -10.86 3.78
N ILE A 408 -15.02 -11.07 2.58
CA ILE A 408 -14.48 -12.03 1.61
C ILE A 408 -13.11 -11.57 1.11
N LYS A 409 -12.09 -12.43 1.25
CA LYS A 409 -10.74 -12.21 0.71
C LYS A 409 -10.76 -12.24 -0.81
N GLY A 410 -10.06 -11.32 -1.46
CA GLY A 410 -10.09 -11.20 -2.91
C GLY A 410 -9.07 -10.22 -3.47
N SER A 411 -9.25 -9.88 -4.74
CA SER A 411 -8.32 -9.05 -5.53
C SER A 411 -8.51 -7.54 -5.36
N GLY A 412 -9.37 -7.10 -4.45
CA GLY A 412 -9.61 -5.69 -4.20
C GLY A 412 -8.40 -5.00 -3.55
N PRO A 413 -8.33 -3.65 -3.59
CA PRO A 413 -7.15 -2.90 -3.15
C PRO A 413 -6.72 -3.15 -1.70
N LEU A 414 -7.65 -3.53 -0.83
CA LEU A 414 -7.42 -3.84 0.58
C LEU A 414 -7.32 -5.35 0.87
N GLY A 415 -7.20 -6.18 -0.17
CA GLY A 415 -7.12 -7.65 -0.05
C GLY A 415 -8.46 -8.34 0.20
N PHE A 416 -9.56 -7.65 -0.03
CA PHE A 416 -10.92 -8.18 0.05
C PHE A 416 -11.58 -8.18 -1.33
N GLN A 417 -12.89 -8.36 -1.39
CA GLN A 417 -13.62 -8.39 -2.65
C GLN A 417 -13.29 -7.18 -3.55
N ALA A 418 -13.21 -7.42 -4.86
CA ALA A 418 -13.09 -6.38 -5.86
C ALA A 418 -14.20 -5.33 -5.71
N GLY A 419 -13.83 -4.08 -5.99
CA GLY A 419 -14.71 -2.93 -5.83
C GLY A 419 -15.86 -2.90 -6.82
N ILE A 420 -16.87 -2.09 -6.50
CA ILE A 420 -18.08 -1.87 -7.29
C ILE A 420 -18.16 -0.39 -7.61
N SER A 421 -18.28 -0.03 -8.89
CA SER A 421 -18.42 1.36 -9.31
C SER A 421 -19.88 1.80 -9.33
N ALA A 422 -20.14 3.08 -9.09
CA ALA A 422 -21.48 3.66 -9.26
C ALA A 422 -21.83 3.94 -10.72
N SER A 423 -20.86 3.88 -11.63
CA SER A 423 -21.02 4.15 -13.06
C SER A 423 -19.98 3.39 -13.90
N ALA A 424 -20.25 3.20 -15.18
CA ALA A 424 -19.35 2.58 -16.15
C ALA A 424 -19.36 3.34 -17.49
N PRO A 425 -18.34 3.17 -18.35
CA PRO A 425 -18.30 3.82 -19.65
C PRO A 425 -19.59 3.63 -20.45
N GLY A 426 -20.05 4.72 -21.06
CA GLY A 426 -21.35 4.80 -21.74
C GLY A 426 -22.49 5.35 -20.89
N ASP A 427 -22.32 5.45 -19.56
CA ASP A 427 -23.24 6.19 -18.69
C ASP A 427 -22.98 7.70 -18.78
N GLU A 428 -24.03 8.53 -18.69
CA GLU A 428 -23.89 9.98 -18.57
C GLU A 428 -23.16 10.42 -17.28
N THR A 429 -23.08 9.51 -16.30
CA THR A 429 -22.44 9.75 -15.00
C THR A 429 -21.04 9.17 -14.89
N TYR A 430 -20.47 8.61 -15.96
CA TYR A 430 -19.13 8.02 -15.90
C TYR A 430 -18.03 9.08 -15.84
N SER A 431 -17.02 8.85 -15.00
CA SER A 431 -15.81 9.67 -14.89
C SER A 431 -14.63 8.78 -14.47
N PRO A 432 -13.39 9.10 -14.89
CA PRO A 432 -12.21 8.40 -14.38
C PRO A 432 -11.85 8.79 -12.93
N MET A 433 -12.46 9.84 -12.37
CA MET A 433 -12.17 10.32 -11.03
C MET A 433 -13.12 9.68 -10.01
N TRP A 434 -12.57 9.01 -9.01
CA TRP A 434 -13.35 8.24 -8.04
C TRP A 434 -13.24 8.77 -6.62
N ARG A 435 -14.41 8.99 -6.00
CA ARG A 435 -14.58 9.17 -4.56
C ARG A 435 -14.72 7.81 -3.92
N ILE A 436 -13.78 7.46 -3.06
CA ILE A 436 -13.73 6.12 -2.50
C ILE A 436 -14.63 6.01 -1.27
N PHE A 437 -15.54 5.05 -1.28
CA PHE A 437 -16.34 4.64 -0.13
C PHE A 437 -15.90 3.27 0.36
N MET A 438 -15.70 3.15 1.67
CA MET A 438 -15.35 1.90 2.34
C MET A 438 -16.62 1.17 2.77
N ILE A 439 -16.73 -0.09 2.34
CA ILE A 439 -17.72 -1.06 2.77
C ILE A 439 -17.11 -1.90 3.87
N GLU A 440 -17.78 -1.93 5.02
CA GLU A 440 -17.48 -2.80 6.15
C GLU A 440 -18.66 -3.72 6.42
N TRP A 441 -18.44 -5.03 6.39
CA TRP A 441 -19.36 -6.01 6.95
C TRP A 441 -19.43 -5.86 8.46
N ASN A 442 -20.65 -5.68 8.98
CA ASN A 442 -20.89 -5.62 10.43
C ASN A 442 -20.59 -6.98 11.08
N ASP A 443 -20.83 -8.07 10.35
CA ASP A 443 -20.43 -9.44 10.69
C ASP A 443 -19.68 -10.09 9.50
N PRO A 444 -18.34 -10.06 9.49
CA PRO A 444 -17.53 -10.58 8.39
C PRO A 444 -17.70 -12.08 8.12
N GLU A 445 -18.12 -12.88 9.10
CA GLU A 445 -18.32 -14.32 8.94
C GLU A 445 -19.55 -14.64 8.07
N ASN A 446 -20.48 -13.69 7.99
CA ASN A 446 -21.69 -13.77 7.17
C ASN A 446 -21.57 -13.00 5.84
N ALA A 447 -20.36 -12.58 5.47
CA ALA A 447 -20.12 -11.83 4.25
C ALA A 447 -20.57 -12.61 3.01
N LYS A 448 -21.17 -11.89 2.06
CA LYS A 448 -21.62 -12.42 0.76
C LYS A 448 -21.00 -11.61 -0.37
N VAL A 449 -20.94 -12.20 -1.55
CA VAL A 449 -20.52 -11.46 -2.74
C VAL A 449 -21.58 -10.42 -3.06
N LEU A 450 -21.19 -9.15 -3.16
CA LEU A 450 -22.02 -8.09 -3.72
C LEU A 450 -21.49 -7.77 -5.11
N GLU A 451 -22.34 -7.67 -6.13
CA GLU A 451 -21.88 -7.45 -7.51
C GLU A 451 -22.38 -6.11 -8.06
N THR A 452 -23.42 -5.54 -7.45
CA THR A 452 -24.10 -4.34 -7.97
C THR A 452 -24.21 -3.23 -6.94
N LYS A 453 -24.47 -2.00 -7.41
CA LYS A 453 -24.79 -0.88 -6.54
C LYS A 453 -26.09 -1.11 -5.76
N ALA A 454 -27.05 -1.83 -6.35
CA ALA A 454 -28.31 -2.19 -5.70
C ALA A 454 -28.09 -3.14 -4.51
N ASP A 455 -27.13 -4.06 -4.60
CA ASP A 455 -26.77 -4.94 -3.49
C ASP A 455 -26.23 -4.12 -2.31
N ILE A 456 -25.32 -3.17 -2.57
CA ILE A 456 -24.80 -2.28 -1.52
C ILE A 456 -25.93 -1.53 -0.83
N ASP A 457 -26.86 -0.94 -1.59
CA ASP A 457 -27.97 -0.16 -1.04
C ASP A 457 -28.91 -1.03 -0.19
N SER A 458 -29.23 -2.24 -0.66
CA SER A 458 -30.07 -3.18 0.08
C SER A 458 -29.40 -3.64 1.38
N PHE A 459 -28.13 -4.04 1.32
CA PHE A 459 -27.41 -4.55 2.50
C PHE A 459 -27.15 -3.43 3.52
N LYS A 460 -26.96 -2.20 3.05
CA LYS A 460 -26.88 -1.03 3.93
C LYS A 460 -28.23 -0.73 4.59
N SER A 461 -29.35 -0.82 3.86
CA SER A 461 -30.68 -0.60 4.44
C SER A 461 -31.07 -1.66 5.47
N ASP A 462 -30.55 -2.87 5.31
CA ASP A 462 -30.75 -3.99 6.23
C ASP A 462 -29.76 -4.00 7.40
N ASP A 463 -28.92 -2.98 7.53
CA ASP A 463 -27.89 -2.84 8.59
C ASP A 463 -26.90 -4.03 8.63
N LEU A 464 -26.61 -4.60 7.46
CA LEU A 464 -25.63 -5.70 7.31
C LEU A 464 -24.23 -5.18 7.01
N ILE A 465 -24.14 -4.01 6.38
CA ILE A 465 -22.89 -3.34 6.06
C ILE A 465 -22.94 -1.86 6.44
N THR A 466 -21.79 -1.31 6.80
CA THR A 466 -21.57 0.13 6.91
C THR A 466 -20.87 0.63 5.65
N VAL A 467 -21.30 1.78 5.14
CA VAL A 467 -20.68 2.45 3.99
C VAL A 467 -20.29 3.86 4.39
N SER A 468 -18.99 4.17 4.35
CA SER A 468 -18.45 5.46 4.78
C SER A 468 -17.45 6.01 3.78
N LEU A 469 -17.35 7.33 3.68
CA LEU A 469 -16.37 7.98 2.81
C LEU A 469 -14.95 7.70 3.36
N ALA A 470 -14.05 7.27 2.48
CA ALA A 470 -12.66 7.02 2.86
C ALA A 470 -11.95 8.34 3.22
N ARG A 471 -11.29 8.33 4.39
CA ARG A 471 -10.52 9.47 4.93
C ARG A 471 -9.15 9.01 5.44
N PRO A 472 -8.27 8.46 4.57
CA PRO A 472 -6.92 8.08 4.95
C PRO A 472 -6.21 9.30 5.54
N MET A 473 -5.65 9.14 6.74
CA MET A 473 -5.01 10.22 7.49
C MET A 473 -5.91 11.48 7.65
N ASN A 474 -7.24 11.30 7.75
CA ASN A 474 -8.24 12.37 7.80
C ASN A 474 -8.25 13.33 6.60
N SER A 475 -7.71 12.93 5.45
CA SER A 475 -7.65 13.76 4.23
C SER A 475 -8.69 13.31 3.20
N ASP A 476 -9.01 14.19 2.25
CA ASP A 476 -9.87 13.84 1.10
C ASP A 476 -9.18 12.78 0.25
N HIS A 477 -9.93 11.74 -0.16
CA HIS A 477 -9.39 10.64 -0.95
C HIS A 477 -10.08 10.58 -2.31
N ILE A 478 -9.31 10.91 -3.34
CA ILE A 478 -9.68 10.79 -4.75
C ILE A 478 -8.63 9.94 -5.44
N VAL A 479 -9.09 9.08 -6.33
CA VAL A 479 -8.22 8.23 -7.14
C VAL A 479 -8.61 8.38 -8.61
N ASN A 480 -7.63 8.65 -9.47
CA ASN A 480 -7.81 8.61 -10.91
C ASN A 480 -7.64 7.15 -11.38
N CYS A 481 -8.77 6.50 -11.69
CA CYS A 481 -8.80 5.12 -12.17
C CYS A 481 -9.62 5.04 -13.46
N PRO A 482 -9.08 5.43 -14.61
CA PRO A 482 -9.81 5.33 -15.87
C PRO A 482 -10.14 3.87 -16.18
N PHE A 483 -11.37 3.64 -16.65
CA PHE A 483 -11.80 2.31 -17.09
C PHE A 483 -11.39 2.12 -18.54
N ILE A 484 -10.92 0.91 -18.84
CA ILE A 484 -10.27 0.60 -20.11
C ILE A 484 -10.67 -0.78 -20.60
N ASP A 485 -10.53 -1.03 -21.90
CA ASP A 485 -10.50 -2.39 -22.45
C ASP A 485 -9.04 -2.85 -22.62
N PRO A 486 -8.54 -3.79 -21.81
CA PRO A 486 -7.17 -4.30 -21.94
C PRO A 486 -7.00 -5.26 -23.13
N PHE A 487 -8.04 -5.53 -23.91
CA PHE A 487 -8.04 -6.49 -25.03
C PHE A 487 -8.30 -5.87 -26.39
N GLN A 488 -8.31 -4.54 -26.48
CA GLN A 488 -8.51 -3.81 -27.73
C GLN A 488 -7.38 -4.02 -28.74
#